data_AF-A0AAV1QDR7-F1
#
_entry.id   AF-A0AAV1QDR7-F1
#
_cell.length_a   1.000
_cell.length_b   1.000
_cell.length_c   1.000
_cell.angle_alpha   90.00
_cell.angle_beta   90.00
_cell.angle_gamma   90.00
#
_symmetry.space_group_name_H-M   'P 1'
#
loop_
_entity.id
_entity.type
_entity.pdbx_description
1 polymer ?
#
loop_
_entity_poly.entity_id
_entity_poly.type
_entity_poly.pdbx_seq_one_letter_code
_entity_poly.pdbx_strand_id
1 'polypeptide(L)'
;MENDNGENVDWSMQRRVDGLVNKHMADIALETLQSRLCAVTDEMHSLAEHVCRRSGEELKDEPRRGEVTFDVEPLSSDCSTEAADKFISASSTESAAQRKIITLLVEIIEEQQRQWAVLRDLQARLQGQTWYHEEDVEALDVDLPLNTLEQLDEMERQLEEPGIQKRMVSYLSRMGGATVDDAVRRLMQAVLSFAVGSELNWVGRGQKRSFRNTRLQGVLFPVAQEVEQVVH
;
A
#
# COMPACT_ATOMS: atom_id res chain seq x y z
N MET A 1 -25.14 -46.22 -33.25
CA MET A 1 -24.18 -45.84 -34.30
C MET A 1 -24.40 -44.36 -34.54
N GLU A 2 -23.51 -43.42 -34.31
CA GLU A 2 -22.11 -43.39 -33.91
C GLU A 2 -21.86 -42.08 -33.13
N ASN A 3 -20.74 -42.06 -32.42
CA ASN A 3 -20.24 -41.01 -31.55
C ASN A 3 -20.05 -39.67 -32.28
N ASP A 4 -20.20 -38.55 -31.57
CA ASP A 4 -19.08 -37.60 -31.50
C ASP A 4 -19.08 -36.88 -30.15
N ASN A 5 -18.09 -37.24 -29.34
CA ASN A 5 -17.85 -36.76 -27.98
C ASN A 5 -16.40 -36.29 -27.99
N GLY A 6 -16.20 -35.03 -28.35
CA GLY A 6 -14.88 -34.51 -28.71
C GLY A 6 -14.62 -33.09 -28.23
N GLU A 7 -14.96 -32.71 -26.99
CA GLU A 7 -14.59 -31.38 -26.47
C GLU A 7 -14.50 -31.27 -24.93
N ASN A 8 -14.23 -32.39 -24.22
CA ASN A 8 -14.18 -32.41 -22.75
C ASN A 8 -12.86 -32.94 -22.16
N VAL A 9 -11.72 -32.64 -22.80
CA VAL A 9 -10.41 -33.14 -22.33
C VAL A 9 -9.40 -32.02 -22.01
N ASP A 10 -9.61 -30.80 -22.51
CA ASP A 10 -8.60 -29.73 -22.45
C ASP A 10 -8.44 -29.09 -21.04
N TRP A 11 -9.56 -28.85 -20.35
CA TRP A 11 -9.58 -28.21 -19.02
C TRP A 11 -8.87 -29.01 -17.91
N SER A 12 -8.78 -30.33 -18.08
CA SER A 12 -8.17 -31.22 -17.08
C SER A 12 -6.64 -31.21 -17.17
N MET A 13 -6.08 -30.99 -18.37
CA MET A 13 -4.64 -30.84 -18.54
C MET A 13 -4.18 -29.45 -18.10
N GLN A 14 -4.93 -28.41 -18.44
CA GLN A 14 -4.60 -27.03 -18.07
C GLN A 14 -4.54 -26.83 -16.54
N ARG A 15 -5.51 -27.35 -15.77
CA ARG A 15 -5.45 -27.25 -14.29
C ARG A 15 -4.28 -28.01 -13.65
N ARG A 16 -3.83 -29.11 -14.26
CA ARG A 16 -2.67 -29.86 -13.76
C ARG A 16 -1.37 -29.12 -14.06
N VAL A 17 -1.29 -28.45 -15.21
CA VAL A 17 -0.15 -27.59 -15.59
C VAL A 17 -0.12 -26.33 -14.73
N ASP A 18 -1.25 -25.65 -14.54
CA ASP A 18 -1.35 -24.47 -13.68
C ASP A 18 -1.01 -24.80 -12.23
N GLY A 19 -1.44 -25.96 -11.71
CA GLY A 19 -1.06 -26.44 -10.38
C GLY A 19 0.43 -26.75 -10.25
N LEU A 20 1.08 -27.21 -11.32
CA LEU A 20 2.52 -27.48 -11.34
C LEU A 20 3.34 -26.18 -11.40
N VAL A 21 2.89 -25.20 -12.18
CA VAL A 21 3.50 -23.86 -12.24
C VAL A 21 3.33 -23.13 -10.90
N ASN A 22 2.14 -23.19 -10.29
CA ASN A 22 1.91 -22.59 -8.97
C ASN A 22 2.81 -23.21 -7.90
N LYS A 23 3.01 -24.54 -7.95
CA LYS A 23 3.91 -25.24 -7.04
C LYS A 23 5.37 -24.83 -7.26
N HIS A 24 5.83 -24.80 -8.51
CA HIS A 24 7.20 -24.41 -8.83
C HIS A 24 7.52 -22.97 -8.42
N MET A 25 6.58 -22.05 -8.64
CA MET A 25 6.72 -20.66 -8.21
C MET A 25 6.75 -20.53 -6.68
N ALA A 26 5.96 -21.34 -5.96
CA ALA A 26 6.01 -21.40 -4.50
C ALA A 26 7.35 -21.96 -3.99
N ASP A 27 7.89 -23.00 -4.66
CA ASP A 27 9.18 -23.59 -4.32
C ASP A 27 10.34 -22.58 -4.53
N ILE A 28 10.33 -21.84 -5.65
CA ILE A 28 11.32 -20.77 -5.91
C ILE A 28 11.20 -19.65 -4.86
N ALA A 29 9.98 -19.24 -4.52
CA ALA A 29 9.76 -18.21 -3.51
C ALA A 29 10.28 -18.63 -2.14
N LEU A 30 10.05 -19.90 -1.75
CA LEU A 30 10.56 -20.48 -0.51
C LEU A 30 12.09 -20.54 -0.51
N GLU A 31 12.72 -21.00 -1.58
CA GLU A 31 14.18 -21.08 -1.71
C GLU A 31 14.82 -19.68 -1.67
N THR A 32 14.19 -18.70 -2.31
CA THR A 32 14.63 -17.30 -2.27
C THR A 32 14.56 -16.73 -0.85
N LEU A 33 13.47 -17.00 -0.13
CA LEU A 33 13.32 -16.56 1.26
C LEU A 33 14.32 -17.25 2.18
N GLN A 34 14.53 -18.55 2.05
CA GLN A 34 15.53 -19.29 2.83
C GLN A 34 16.94 -18.75 2.58
N SER A 35 17.28 -18.48 1.31
CA SER A 35 18.59 -17.91 0.95
C SER A 35 18.81 -16.54 1.59
N ARG A 36 17.79 -15.68 1.58
CA ARG A 36 17.86 -14.35 2.23
C ARG A 36 17.94 -14.47 3.76
N LEU A 37 17.22 -15.41 4.36
CA LEU A 37 17.29 -15.66 5.80
C LEU A 37 18.67 -16.17 6.23
N CYS A 38 19.28 -17.08 5.46
CA CYS A 38 20.65 -17.51 5.71
C CYS A 38 21.63 -16.34 5.62
N ALA A 39 21.56 -15.52 4.56
CA ALA A 39 22.43 -14.36 4.40
C ALA A 39 22.30 -13.36 5.57
N VAL A 40 21.07 -13.04 5.99
CA VAL A 40 20.83 -12.14 7.14
C VAL A 40 21.35 -12.76 8.44
N THR A 41 21.20 -14.08 8.59
CA THR A 41 21.70 -14.81 9.75
C THR A 41 23.22 -14.75 9.80
N ASP A 42 23.92 -14.95 8.68
CA ASP A 42 25.38 -14.86 8.59
C ASP A 42 25.90 -13.44 8.86
N GLU A 43 25.20 -12.43 8.34
CA GLU A 43 25.51 -11.02 8.63
C GLU A 43 25.36 -10.70 10.12
N MET A 44 24.31 -11.22 10.77
CA MET A 44 24.08 -11.04 12.21
C MET A 44 25.17 -11.73 13.04
N HIS A 45 25.61 -12.93 12.66
CA HIS A 45 26.73 -13.60 13.33
C HIS A 45 28.05 -12.84 13.13
N SER A 46 28.32 -12.32 11.93
CA SER A 46 29.49 -11.48 11.65
C SER A 46 29.47 -10.19 12.48
N LEU A 47 28.32 -9.51 12.56
CA LEU A 47 28.14 -8.32 13.41
C LEU A 47 28.33 -8.65 14.90
N ALA A 48 27.82 -9.79 15.37
CA ALA A 48 28.00 -10.24 16.75
C ALA A 48 29.49 -10.49 17.08
N GLU A 49 30.25 -11.09 16.15
CA GLU A 49 31.70 -11.25 16.31
C GLU A 49 32.43 -9.90 16.35
N HIS A 50 32.04 -8.95 15.50
CA HIS A 50 32.64 -7.61 15.48
C HIS A 50 32.33 -6.81 16.75
N VAL A 51 31.14 -6.95 17.33
CA VAL A 51 30.77 -6.34 18.61
C VAL A 51 31.53 -6.99 19.77
N CYS A 52 31.68 -8.31 19.77
CA CYS A 52 32.40 -9.06 20.80
C CYS A 52 33.91 -8.72 20.82
N ARG A 53 34.55 -8.55 19.66
CA ARG A 53 35.96 -8.12 19.58
C ARG A 53 36.16 -6.67 20.04
N ARG A 54 35.18 -5.79 19.82
CA ARG A 54 35.28 -4.36 20.21
C ARG A 54 35.01 -4.11 21.70
N SER A 55 34.32 -5.02 22.40
CA SER A 55 34.09 -4.91 23.85
C SER A 55 35.19 -5.58 24.70
N GLY A 56 36.25 -6.10 24.08
CA GLY A 56 37.29 -6.90 24.75
C GLY A 56 38.61 -6.19 25.06
N GLU A 57 38.81 -4.94 24.65
CA GLU A 57 40.06 -4.20 24.88
C GLU A 57 39.80 -2.87 25.59
N GLU A 58 39.63 -2.92 26.93
CA GLU A 58 40.32 -1.98 27.84
C GLU A 58 40.16 -2.41 29.32
N LEU A 59 41.33 -2.57 29.96
CA LEU A 59 41.62 -2.42 31.39
C LEU A 59 41.19 -3.52 32.40
N LYS A 60 42.19 -4.34 32.75
CA LYS A 60 42.43 -4.93 34.09
C LYS A 60 43.96 -5.00 34.27
N ASP A 61 44.60 -4.80 35.42
CA ASP A 61 44.25 -4.39 36.78
C ASP A 61 45.62 -4.24 37.49
N GLU A 62 45.82 -3.25 38.36
CA GLU A 62 46.89 -3.26 39.39
C GLU A 62 46.28 -2.73 40.70
N PRO A 63 46.58 -3.33 41.87
CA PRO A 63 45.64 -3.41 42.97
C PRO A 63 45.80 -2.28 44.00
N ARG A 64 44.66 -1.77 44.48
CA ARG A 64 44.59 -0.83 45.62
C ARG A 64 44.80 -1.55 46.96
N ARG A 65 45.65 -0.99 47.82
CA ARG A 65 45.66 -1.26 49.27
C ARG A 65 46.09 -0.01 50.06
N GLY A 66 45.33 0.33 51.11
CA GLY A 66 45.64 1.34 52.14
C GLY A 66 45.22 2.77 51.75
N GLU A 67 44.71 3.66 52.60
CA GLU A 67 44.59 3.70 54.06
C GLU A 67 43.65 4.89 54.42
N VAL A 68 42.97 4.82 55.56
CA VAL A 68 42.08 5.84 56.13
C VAL A 68 42.87 6.75 57.08
N THR A 69 42.76 8.09 57.01
CA THR A 69 42.78 9.06 58.15
C THR A 69 42.75 10.54 57.65
N PHE A 70 41.80 11.38 58.13
CA PHE A 70 41.92 12.58 59.01
C PHE A 70 42.78 13.75 58.43
N ASP A 71 42.44 15.05 58.43
CA ASP A 71 41.94 15.92 59.50
C ASP A 71 41.65 17.36 58.97
N VAL A 72 40.67 18.05 59.58
CA VAL A 72 40.67 19.48 60.06
C VAL A 72 40.78 20.70 59.09
N GLU A 73 39.72 21.53 59.11
CA GLU A 73 39.60 22.98 58.77
C GLU A 73 40.55 23.87 59.66
N PRO A 74 40.58 25.24 59.71
CA PRO A 74 39.73 26.28 59.09
C PRO A 74 40.51 27.54 58.59
N LEU A 75 39.79 28.55 58.06
CA LEU A 75 39.75 29.96 58.54
C LEU A 75 39.50 31.01 57.43
N SER A 76 38.29 31.58 57.49
CA SER A 76 37.90 33.01 57.49
C SER A 76 38.75 34.08 56.78
N SER A 77 38.07 34.88 55.95
CA SER A 77 38.31 36.33 55.84
C SER A 77 37.02 37.04 55.44
N ASP A 78 36.50 37.87 56.34
CA ASP A 78 35.40 38.81 56.10
C ASP A 78 35.86 40.03 55.29
N CYS A 79 34.93 40.66 54.55
CA CYS A 79 34.80 42.12 54.44
C CYS A 79 33.46 42.49 53.78
N SER A 80 32.81 43.54 54.29
CA SER A 80 31.39 43.87 54.11
C SER A 80 31.10 44.98 53.08
N THR A 81 29.81 45.06 52.69
CA THR A 81 28.98 46.26 52.47
C THR A 81 28.96 46.98 51.10
N GLU A 82 27.76 46.88 50.48
CA GLU A 82 26.99 47.81 49.62
C GLU A 82 27.69 48.79 48.67
N ALA A 83 27.34 48.75 47.38
CA ALA A 83 26.52 49.77 46.71
C ALA A 83 26.37 49.50 45.20
N ALA A 84 25.23 49.97 44.70
CA ALA A 84 24.64 49.92 43.37
C ALA A 84 25.53 49.99 42.12
N ASP A 85 24.90 49.51 41.04
CA ASP A 85 25.11 49.82 39.62
C ASP A 85 26.25 49.15 38.87
N LYS A 86 25.90 48.02 38.25
CA LYS A 86 26.30 47.75 36.87
C LYS A 86 25.29 46.86 36.16
N PHE A 87 24.36 47.51 35.48
CA PHE A 87 23.73 46.95 34.28
C PHE A 87 24.81 46.51 33.29
N ILE A 88 24.49 45.48 32.51
CA ILE A 88 25.27 44.88 31.41
C ILE A 88 26.28 43.81 31.85
N SER A 89 25.77 42.62 32.21
CA SER A 89 26.46 41.37 31.90
C SER A 89 25.52 40.18 31.95
N ALA A 90 24.81 40.01 30.84
CA ALA A 90 24.49 38.69 30.33
C ALA A 90 24.46 38.80 28.79
N SER A 91 25.59 39.16 28.18
CA SER A 91 25.81 38.68 26.81
C SER A 91 26.06 37.18 26.95
N SER A 92 24.97 36.42 26.90
CA SER A 92 25.01 34.98 26.82
C SER A 92 25.95 34.64 25.68
N THR A 93 27.12 34.11 26.00
CA THR A 93 28.04 33.51 25.05
C THR A 93 27.27 32.40 24.37
N GLU A 94 26.67 32.71 23.21
CA GLU A 94 26.05 31.68 22.40
C GLU A 94 27.12 30.61 22.18
N SER A 95 26.88 29.44 22.76
CA SER A 95 27.80 28.32 22.60
C SER A 95 27.88 28.04 21.10
N ALA A 96 29.07 27.71 20.59
CA ALA A 96 29.22 27.30 19.20
C ALA A 96 28.25 26.16 18.83
N ALA A 97 27.86 25.35 19.83
CA ALA A 97 26.80 24.36 19.71
C ALA A 97 25.42 24.98 19.47
N GLN A 98 25.04 26.03 20.19
CA GLN A 98 23.74 26.72 20.02
C GLN A 98 23.59 27.30 18.62
N ARG A 99 24.62 27.98 18.10
CA ARG A 99 24.60 28.48 16.72
C ARG A 99 24.44 27.36 15.69
N LYS A 100 25.17 26.25 15.88
CA LYS A 100 25.09 25.09 14.99
C LYS A 100 23.72 24.41 15.03
N ILE A 101 23.10 24.33 16.22
CA ILE A 101 21.72 23.83 16.39
C ILE A 101 20.73 24.74 15.65
N ILE A 102 20.85 26.07 15.80
CA ILE A 102 19.96 27.02 15.13
C ILE A 102 20.08 26.88 13.61
N THR A 103 21.30 26.77 13.06
CA THR A 103 21.50 26.54 11.63
C THR A 103 20.82 25.27 11.14
N LEU A 104 20.99 24.15 11.85
CA LEU A 104 20.35 22.88 11.48
C LEU A 104 18.82 22.95 11.55
N LEU A 105 18.26 23.68 12.53
CA LEU A 105 16.81 23.85 12.61
C LEU A 105 16.25 24.66 11.43
N VAL A 106 16.97 25.68 10.98
CA VAL A 106 16.59 26.44 9.77
C VAL A 106 16.62 25.55 8.54
N GLU A 107 17.70 24.78 8.35
CA GLU A 107 17.83 23.83 7.22
C GLU A 107 16.71 22.78 7.22
N ILE A 108 16.33 22.25 8.40
CA ILE A 108 15.24 21.28 8.52
C ILE A 108 13.90 21.92 8.11
N ILE A 109 13.64 23.16 8.53
CA ILE A 109 12.39 23.85 8.19
C ILE A 109 12.34 24.13 6.68
N GLU A 110 13.45 24.55 6.08
CA GLU A 110 13.54 24.77 4.63
C GLU A 110 13.31 23.47 3.85
N GLU A 111 13.93 22.36 4.26
CA GLU A 111 13.73 21.08 3.59
C GLU A 111 12.30 20.56 3.78
N GLN A 112 11.69 20.76 4.95
CA GLN A 112 10.27 20.43 5.15
C GLN A 112 9.37 21.23 4.20
N GLN A 113 9.58 22.54 4.06
CA GLN A 113 8.80 23.36 3.13
C GLN A 113 8.97 22.90 1.67
N ARG A 114 10.20 22.52 1.29
CA ARG A 114 10.51 21.96 -0.04
C ARG A 114 9.77 20.64 -0.28
N GLN A 115 9.78 19.74 0.69
CA GLN A 115 9.06 18.47 0.63
C GLN A 115 7.55 18.69 0.51
N TRP A 116 6.98 19.59 1.31
CA TRP A 116 5.57 19.95 1.23
C TRP A 116 5.18 20.58 -0.12
N ALA A 117 6.05 21.38 -0.72
CA ALA A 117 5.81 21.95 -2.04
C ALA A 117 5.75 20.87 -3.12
N VAL A 118 6.66 19.89 -3.08
CA VAL A 118 6.65 18.74 -4.00
C VAL A 118 5.41 17.88 -3.78
N LEU A 119 5.04 17.59 -2.54
CA LEU A 119 3.81 16.84 -2.24
C LEU A 119 2.57 17.54 -2.76
N ARG A 120 2.48 18.88 -2.63
CA ARG A 120 1.36 19.65 -3.19
C ARG A 120 1.35 19.67 -4.72
N ASP A 121 2.51 19.75 -5.38
CA ASP A 121 2.59 19.65 -6.83
C ASP A 121 2.17 18.27 -7.33
N LEU A 122 2.68 17.20 -6.70
CA LEU A 122 2.26 15.83 -6.99
C LEU A 122 0.77 15.64 -6.74
N GLN A 123 0.25 16.17 -5.63
CA GLN A 123 -1.17 16.16 -5.32
C GLN A 123 -1.97 16.93 -6.37
N ALA A 124 -1.53 18.09 -6.85
CA ALA A 124 -2.23 18.84 -7.89
C ALA A 124 -2.23 18.11 -9.24
N ARG A 125 -1.13 17.44 -9.57
CA ARG A 125 -1.01 16.62 -10.80
C ARG A 125 -1.87 15.37 -10.73
N LEU A 126 -1.90 14.71 -9.57
CA LEU A 126 -2.80 13.59 -9.32
C LEU A 126 -4.25 14.06 -9.30
N GLN A 127 -4.59 15.14 -8.61
CA GLN A 127 -5.94 15.71 -8.59
C GLN A 127 -6.45 16.15 -9.97
N GLY A 128 -5.56 16.62 -10.85
CA GLY A 128 -5.87 16.86 -12.26
C GLY A 128 -6.22 15.59 -13.06
N GLN A 129 -5.82 14.41 -12.56
CA GLN A 129 -6.16 13.08 -13.09
C GLN A 129 -7.24 12.35 -12.28
N THR A 130 -7.49 12.73 -11.02
CA THR A 130 -8.24 11.92 -10.05
C THR A 130 -9.29 12.69 -9.23
N TRP A 131 -9.79 13.85 -9.68
CA TRP A 131 -10.94 14.52 -9.03
C TRP A 131 -12.31 13.88 -9.33
N TYR A 132 -12.32 12.59 -9.64
CA TYR A 132 -13.51 11.77 -9.47
C TYR A 132 -13.10 10.53 -8.71
N HIS A 133 -13.53 10.48 -7.44
CA HIS A 133 -13.74 9.27 -6.65
C HIS A 133 -12.58 8.77 -5.76
N GLU A 134 -12.21 9.55 -4.73
CA GLU A 134 -11.52 8.99 -3.55
C GLU A 134 -12.21 9.28 -2.22
N GLU A 135 -13.32 10.04 -2.21
CA GLU A 135 -14.17 10.15 -1.04
C GLU A 135 -15.30 9.10 -1.15
N ASP A 136 -15.25 8.12 -0.24
CA ASP A 136 -16.10 6.95 -0.11
C ASP A 136 -16.15 6.01 -1.32
N VAL A 137 -15.21 5.04 -1.34
CA VAL A 137 -15.51 3.73 -1.93
C VAL A 137 -16.53 3.04 -1.02
N GLU A 138 -17.77 3.52 -1.06
CA GLU A 138 -18.92 2.75 -0.63
C GLU A 138 -18.82 1.41 -1.35
N ALA A 139 -18.57 0.35 -0.57
CA ALA A 139 -18.60 -1.00 -1.08
C ALA A 139 -19.90 -1.17 -1.87
N LEU A 140 -19.80 -1.77 -3.06
CA LEU A 140 -21.00 -2.18 -3.76
C LEU A 140 -21.76 -3.17 -2.87
N ASP A 141 -22.88 -2.71 -2.31
CA ASP A 141 -23.80 -3.54 -1.54
C ASP A 141 -24.71 -4.32 -2.50
N VAL A 142 -24.08 -5.09 -3.39
CA VAL A 142 -24.79 -5.91 -4.37
C VAL A 142 -24.16 -7.28 -4.48
N ASP A 143 -24.99 -8.31 -4.28
CA ASP A 143 -24.57 -9.70 -4.40
C ASP A 143 -24.41 -10.08 -5.88
N LEU A 144 -23.16 -10.25 -6.29
CA LEU A 144 -22.77 -10.69 -7.63
C LEU A 144 -22.11 -12.09 -7.56
N PRO A 145 -22.28 -12.96 -8.58
CA PRO A 145 -23.07 -12.77 -9.80
C PRO A 145 -24.58 -12.96 -9.59
N LEU A 146 -25.39 -12.37 -10.48
CA LEU A 146 -26.85 -12.50 -10.47
C LEU A 146 -27.26 -13.93 -10.86
N ASN A 147 -28.01 -14.59 -9.98
CA ASN A 147 -28.39 -15.99 -10.09
C ASN A 147 -29.83 -16.20 -10.61
N THR A 148 -30.67 -15.17 -10.55
CA THR A 148 -32.07 -15.21 -11.00
C THR A 148 -32.45 -13.98 -11.82
N LEU A 149 -33.50 -14.10 -12.64
CA LEU A 149 -34.05 -12.96 -13.39
C LEU A 149 -34.66 -11.89 -12.47
N GLU A 150 -35.16 -12.28 -11.29
CA GLU A 150 -35.68 -11.35 -10.29
C GLU A 150 -34.56 -10.46 -9.73
N GLN A 151 -33.38 -11.03 -9.46
CA GLN A 151 -32.20 -10.27 -9.06
C GLN A 151 -31.73 -9.31 -10.17
N LEU A 152 -31.87 -9.71 -11.45
CA LEU A 152 -31.62 -8.81 -12.57
C LEU A 152 -32.63 -7.66 -12.60
N ASP A 153 -33.91 -7.93 -12.39
CA ASP A 153 -34.94 -6.87 -12.35
C ASP A 153 -34.73 -5.90 -11.16
N GLU A 154 -34.28 -6.41 -10.02
CA GLU A 154 -33.88 -5.60 -8.87
C GLU A 154 -32.67 -4.71 -9.18
N MET A 155 -31.63 -5.30 -9.78
CA MET A 155 -30.43 -4.58 -10.22
C MET A 155 -30.79 -3.46 -11.19
N GLU A 156 -31.66 -3.72 -12.16
CA GLU A 156 -32.12 -2.71 -13.12
C GLU A 156 -32.83 -1.53 -12.44
N ARG A 157 -33.56 -1.77 -11.34
CA ARG A 157 -34.15 -0.71 -10.53
C ARG A 157 -33.09 0.06 -9.75
N GLN A 158 -32.12 -0.63 -9.16
CA GLN A 158 -31.02 0.01 -8.43
C GLN A 158 -30.13 0.87 -9.34
N LEU A 159 -29.86 0.40 -10.55
CA LEU A 159 -29.13 1.13 -11.59
C LEU A 159 -29.92 2.31 -12.18
N GLU A 160 -31.11 2.65 -11.67
CA GLU A 160 -31.73 3.93 -11.94
C GLU A 160 -31.03 5.08 -11.20
N GLU A 161 -30.43 4.78 -10.05
CA GLU A 161 -29.70 5.75 -9.24
C GLU A 161 -28.28 5.97 -9.81
N PRO A 162 -27.89 7.20 -10.16
CA PRO A 162 -26.60 7.48 -10.80
C PRO A 162 -25.39 7.20 -9.89
N GLY A 163 -25.55 7.29 -8.57
CA GLY A 163 -24.53 6.89 -7.59
C GLY A 163 -24.22 5.38 -7.65
N ILE A 164 -25.24 4.52 -7.65
CA ILE A 164 -25.09 3.06 -7.81
C ILE A 164 -24.44 2.74 -9.15
N GLN A 165 -24.83 3.40 -10.25
CA GLN A 165 -24.16 3.23 -11.53
C GLN A 165 -22.66 3.54 -11.46
N LYS A 166 -22.29 4.67 -10.87
CA LYS A 166 -20.88 5.06 -10.72
C LYS A 166 -20.08 4.09 -9.86
N ARG A 167 -20.65 3.63 -8.74
CA ARG A 167 -20.02 2.61 -7.90
C ARG A 167 -19.86 1.29 -8.67
N MET A 168 -20.85 0.94 -9.50
CA MET A 168 -20.81 -0.28 -10.31
C MET A 168 -19.72 -0.19 -11.38
N VAL A 169 -19.64 0.93 -12.10
CA VAL A 169 -18.52 1.20 -13.03
C VAL A 169 -17.18 1.09 -12.29
N SER A 170 -17.02 1.78 -11.16
CA SER A 170 -15.77 1.80 -10.39
C SER A 170 -15.31 0.39 -9.96
N TYR A 171 -16.23 -0.42 -9.43
CA TYR A 171 -15.95 -1.81 -9.07
C TYR A 171 -15.53 -2.66 -10.27
N LEU A 172 -16.28 -2.54 -11.38
CA LEU A 172 -16.06 -3.33 -12.58
C LEU A 172 -14.78 -2.94 -13.32
N SER A 173 -14.40 -1.66 -13.32
CA SER A 173 -13.12 -1.18 -13.90
C SER A 173 -11.90 -1.86 -13.27
N ARG A 174 -12.00 -2.34 -12.03
CA ARG A 174 -10.92 -3.08 -11.35
C ARG A 174 -10.65 -4.47 -11.93
N MET A 175 -11.58 -5.02 -12.71
CA MET A 175 -11.45 -6.38 -13.23
C MET A 175 -10.52 -6.47 -14.44
N GLY A 176 -10.51 -5.42 -15.27
CA GLY A 176 -9.66 -5.28 -16.46
C GLY A 176 -9.66 -6.50 -17.39
N GLY A 177 -8.64 -6.58 -18.25
CA GLY A 177 -8.38 -7.70 -19.13
C GLY A 177 -7.13 -7.45 -19.96
N ALA A 178 -6.47 -8.50 -20.44
CA ALA A 178 -5.31 -8.34 -21.34
C ALA A 178 -5.72 -7.82 -22.73
N THR A 179 -6.97 -8.08 -23.12
CA THR A 179 -7.63 -7.60 -24.34
C THR A 179 -9.06 -7.19 -24.01
N VAL A 180 -9.71 -6.46 -24.92
CA VAL A 180 -11.13 -6.10 -24.80
C VAL A 180 -12.00 -7.36 -24.64
N ASP A 181 -11.74 -8.41 -25.41
CA ASP A 181 -12.48 -9.68 -25.31
C ASP A 181 -12.31 -10.35 -23.94
N ASP A 182 -11.10 -10.35 -23.39
CA ASP A 182 -10.83 -10.88 -22.05
C ASP A 182 -11.55 -10.06 -20.96
N ALA A 183 -11.55 -8.72 -21.11
CA ALA A 183 -12.25 -7.82 -20.20
C ALA A 183 -13.76 -8.05 -20.23
N VAL A 184 -14.38 -8.05 -21.42
CA VAL A 184 -15.81 -8.33 -21.59
C VAL A 184 -16.17 -9.69 -20.99
N ARG A 185 -15.36 -10.73 -21.24
CA ARG A 185 -15.59 -12.06 -20.68
C ARG A 185 -15.56 -12.06 -19.15
N ARG A 186 -14.56 -11.42 -18.53
CA ARG A 186 -14.46 -11.32 -17.06
C ARG A 186 -15.63 -10.55 -16.49
N LEU A 187 -15.93 -9.38 -17.04
CA LEU A 187 -17.05 -8.52 -16.64
C LEU A 187 -18.38 -9.29 -16.65
N MET A 188 -18.68 -9.99 -17.74
CA MET A 188 -19.90 -10.77 -17.87
C MET A 188 -19.98 -11.89 -16.83
N GLN A 189 -18.86 -12.58 -16.55
CA GLN A 189 -18.80 -13.66 -15.55
C GLN A 189 -18.95 -13.18 -14.11
N ALA A 190 -18.50 -11.96 -13.79
CA ALA A 190 -18.72 -11.41 -12.46
C ALA A 190 -20.16 -10.95 -12.25
N VAL A 191 -20.81 -10.41 -13.29
CA VAL A 191 -22.13 -9.81 -13.13
C VAL A 191 -23.26 -10.83 -13.29
N LEU A 192 -23.11 -11.80 -14.20
CA LEU A 192 -24.19 -12.74 -14.54
C LEU A 192 -23.75 -14.18 -14.35
N SER A 193 -24.56 -14.95 -13.63
CA SER A 193 -24.43 -16.40 -13.61
C SER A 193 -24.82 -16.99 -14.98
N PHE A 194 -24.41 -18.24 -15.23
CA PHE A 194 -24.83 -18.97 -16.43
C PHE A 194 -26.37 -19.05 -16.55
N ALA A 195 -27.07 -19.27 -15.44
CA ALA A 195 -28.53 -19.37 -15.41
C ALA A 195 -29.18 -18.11 -16.00
N VAL A 196 -28.78 -16.93 -15.50
CA VAL A 196 -29.31 -15.66 -15.99
C VAL A 196 -28.80 -15.34 -17.40
N GLY A 197 -27.50 -15.50 -17.66
CA GLY A 197 -26.91 -15.22 -18.97
C GLY A 197 -27.54 -16.05 -20.10
N SER A 198 -27.96 -17.29 -19.81
CA SER A 198 -28.61 -18.16 -20.79
C SER A 198 -30.02 -17.70 -21.19
N GLU A 199 -30.69 -16.90 -20.35
CA GLU A 199 -32.03 -16.33 -20.60
C GLU A 199 -31.99 -14.98 -21.34
N LEU A 200 -30.79 -14.49 -21.65
CA LEU A 200 -30.56 -13.22 -22.34
C LEU A 200 -30.05 -13.45 -23.77
N ASN A 201 -30.37 -12.53 -24.66
CA ASN A 201 -29.63 -12.35 -25.91
C ASN A 201 -29.54 -10.86 -26.26
N TRP A 202 -28.69 -10.50 -27.22
CA TRP A 202 -28.43 -9.08 -27.51
C TRP A 202 -29.69 -8.28 -27.87
N VAL A 203 -30.61 -8.85 -28.65
CA VAL A 203 -31.76 -8.12 -29.22
C VAL A 203 -33.08 -8.36 -28.47
N GLY A 204 -33.19 -9.43 -27.70
CA GLY A 204 -34.43 -9.93 -27.10
C GLY A 204 -35.30 -10.78 -28.03
N ARG A 205 -34.70 -11.58 -28.92
CA ARG A 205 -35.48 -12.43 -29.86
C ARG A 205 -35.89 -13.76 -29.22
N GLY A 206 -37.08 -14.24 -29.58
CA GLY A 206 -37.63 -15.51 -29.09
C GLY A 206 -38.24 -15.38 -27.70
N GLN A 207 -37.92 -16.32 -26.81
CA GLN A 207 -38.36 -16.31 -25.41
C GLN A 207 -37.33 -15.64 -24.46
N LYS A 208 -36.23 -15.12 -24.99
CA LYS A 208 -35.12 -14.53 -24.21
C LYS A 208 -35.26 -13.01 -24.11
N ARG A 209 -34.83 -12.43 -23.00
CA ARG A 209 -34.86 -10.96 -22.80
C ARG A 209 -33.70 -10.27 -23.53
N SER A 210 -33.91 -8.99 -23.86
CA SER A 210 -32.91 -8.15 -24.55
C SER A 210 -31.86 -7.64 -23.56
N PHE A 211 -30.59 -7.95 -23.80
CA PHE A 211 -29.47 -7.39 -23.03
C PHE A 211 -29.15 -5.96 -23.45
N ARG A 212 -29.28 -5.60 -24.74
CA ARG A 212 -28.97 -4.25 -25.23
C ARG A 212 -29.80 -3.15 -24.55
N ASN A 213 -31.00 -3.49 -24.09
CA ASN A 213 -31.91 -2.54 -23.47
C ASN A 213 -31.82 -2.53 -21.94
N THR A 214 -30.85 -3.24 -21.35
CA THR A 214 -30.60 -3.24 -19.91
C THR A 214 -29.72 -2.06 -19.52
N ARG A 215 -29.96 -1.50 -18.34
CA ARG A 215 -29.07 -0.50 -17.73
C ARG A 215 -27.74 -1.13 -17.35
N LEU A 216 -27.74 -2.42 -17.04
CA LEU A 216 -26.53 -3.21 -16.83
C LEU A 216 -25.57 -3.13 -18.04
N GLN A 217 -26.08 -3.20 -19.27
CA GLN A 217 -25.27 -2.98 -20.47
C GLN A 217 -24.66 -1.58 -20.51
N GLY A 218 -25.41 -0.56 -20.09
CA GLY A 218 -24.95 0.83 -20.04
C GLY A 218 -23.79 1.06 -19.06
N VAL A 219 -23.66 0.22 -18.04
CA VAL A 219 -22.54 0.24 -17.09
C VAL A 219 -21.36 -0.59 -17.58
N LEU A 220 -21.63 -1.75 -18.19
CA LEU A 220 -20.59 -2.66 -18.68
C LEU A 220 -19.83 -2.12 -19.90
N PHE A 221 -20.52 -1.41 -20.79
CA PHE A 221 -19.95 -0.93 -22.05
C PHE A 221 -18.84 0.12 -21.86
N PRO A 222 -19.01 1.18 -21.04
CA PRO A 222 -17.94 2.13 -20.75
C PRO A 222 -16.70 1.47 -20.14
N VAL A 223 -16.89 0.52 -19.22
CA VAL A 223 -15.80 -0.21 -18.57
C VAL A 223 -15.01 -1.05 -19.58
N ALA A 224 -15.71 -1.76 -20.47
CA ALA A 224 -15.07 -2.54 -21.51
C ALA A 224 -14.29 -1.67 -22.52
N GLN A 225 -14.79 -0.47 -22.83
CA GLN A 225 -14.14 0.47 -23.74
C GLN A 225 -12.90 1.14 -23.11
N GLU A 226 -12.87 1.32 -21.79
CA GLU A 226 -11.71 1.89 -21.08
C GLU A 226 -10.45 1.02 -21.26
N VAL A 227 -10.61 -0.32 -21.27
CA VAL A 227 -9.51 -1.26 -21.48
C VAL A 227 -8.88 -1.11 -22.87
N GLU A 228 -9.67 -0.72 -23.88
CA GLU A 228 -9.16 -0.48 -25.24
C GLU A 228 -8.18 0.72 -25.29
N GLN A 229 -8.36 1.71 -24.41
CA GLN A 229 -7.50 2.90 -24.37
C GLN A 229 -6.19 2.70 -23.60
N VAL A 230 -6.10 1.67 -22.76
CA VAL A 230 -4.91 1.39 -21.93
C VAL A 230 -3.96 0.40 -22.62
N VAL A 231 -4.47 -0.40 -23.57
CA VAL A 231 -3.69 -1.43 -24.29
C VAL A 231 -2.94 -0.85 -25.51
N HIS A 232 -3.14 0.42 -25.85
CA HIS A 232 -2.46 1.14 -26.95
C HIS A 232 -1.56 2.27 -26.44
#